data_AF-J9F3H6-F1
#
_entry.id   AF-J9F3H6-F1
#
_cell.length_a   1.000
_cell.length_b   1.000
_cell.length_c   1.000
_cell.angle_alpha   90.00
_cell.angle_beta   90.00
_cell.angle_gamma   90.00
#
_symmetry.space_group_name_H-M   'P 1'
#
loop_
_entity.id
_entity.type
_entity.pdbx_description
1 polymer ?
#
loop_
_entity_poly.entity_id
_entity_poly.type
_entity_poly.pdbx_seq_one_letter_code
_entity_poly.pdbx_strand_id
1 'polypeptide(L)'
;LGSNLFRVLSPPSNPTGAEFDPDEDRKLLQSAKRWPWKRLSVGGHSAGAHLAISALKRTMDAHRYEKIVLFSGIYDLHPLLDTYIGKAINLAEAETLSITSLDEISVELLAIVGADESPKFKEQSQHIVENYVSKGYPMTMSDCYKAKIISL
;
A
#
# COMPACT_ATOMS: atom_id res chain seq x y z
N LEU A 1 1.55 -31.98 10.47
CA LEU A 1 1.29 -32.48 9.10
C LEU A 1 -0.12 -32.06 8.71
N GLY A 2 -0.25 -30.95 8.00
CA GLY A 2 -1.54 -30.44 7.51
C GLY A 2 -1.26 -29.55 6.31
N SER A 3 -1.69 -30.02 5.14
CA SER A 3 -1.29 -29.64 3.80
C SER A 3 -1.52 -28.18 3.43
N ASN A 4 -0.49 -27.55 2.86
CA ASN A 4 -0.56 -26.29 2.13
C ASN A 4 -1.57 -26.38 0.99
N LEU A 5 -2.64 -25.60 1.04
CA LEU A 5 -3.58 -25.42 -0.06
C LEU A 5 -3.23 -24.15 -0.84
N PHE A 6 -2.08 -24.15 -1.51
CA PHE A 6 -1.83 -23.20 -2.59
C PHE A 6 -2.45 -23.75 -3.87
N ARG A 7 -3.61 -23.21 -4.24
CA ARG A 7 -4.24 -23.51 -5.53
C ARG A 7 -3.56 -22.65 -6.59
N VAL A 8 -2.69 -23.27 -7.40
CA VAL A 8 -2.12 -22.64 -8.59
C VAL A 8 -3.27 -22.32 -9.54
N LEU A 9 -3.52 -21.03 -9.79
CA LEU A 9 -4.43 -20.60 -10.84
C LEU A 9 -3.70 -20.79 -12.19
N SER A 10 -4.33 -21.50 -13.12
CA SER A 10 -3.81 -21.65 -14.47
C SER A 10 -3.72 -20.27 -15.15
N PRO A 11 -2.70 -20.02 -15.98
CA PRO A 11 -2.57 -18.74 -16.67
C PRO A 11 -3.77 -18.55 -17.61
N PRO A 12 -4.30 -17.31 -17.74
CA PRO A 12 -5.41 -17.05 -18.64
C PRO A 12 -5.00 -17.32 -20.08
N SER A 13 -5.74 -18.22 -20.74
CA SER A 13 -5.67 -18.40 -22.18
C SER A 13 -6.47 -17.29 -22.85
N ASN A 14 -5.76 -16.34 -23.46
CA ASN A 14 -5.91 -15.96 -24.88
C ASN A 14 -5.60 -14.46 -25.06
N PRO A 15 -4.81 -14.07 -26.09
CA PRO A 15 -4.42 -12.69 -26.35
C PRO A 15 -5.28 -12.12 -27.48
N THR A 16 -6.30 -11.32 -27.17
CA THR A 16 -6.89 -10.28 -28.05
C THR A 16 -8.18 -9.77 -27.40
N GLY A 17 -8.27 -8.45 -27.17
CA GLY A 17 -9.47 -7.79 -26.67
C GLY A 17 -9.57 -7.79 -25.15
N ALA A 18 -8.96 -6.79 -24.51
CA ALA A 18 -9.26 -6.46 -23.12
C ALA A 18 -10.68 -5.87 -23.06
N GLU A 19 -11.67 -6.75 -22.95
CA GLU A 19 -13.02 -6.37 -22.56
C GLU A 19 -12.98 -6.06 -21.06
N PHE A 20 -13.42 -4.86 -20.69
CA PHE A 20 -13.55 -4.46 -19.29
C PHE A 20 -14.53 -5.43 -18.60
N ASP A 21 -14.00 -6.30 -17.72
CA ASP A 21 -14.79 -7.21 -16.90
C ASP A 21 -15.07 -6.56 -15.52
N PRO A 22 -16.27 -5.99 -15.29
CA PRO A 22 -16.64 -5.38 -14.03
C PRO A 22 -16.71 -6.36 -12.84
N ASP A 23 -16.60 -7.68 -13.08
CA ASP A 23 -16.62 -8.69 -12.02
C ASP A 23 -15.23 -9.04 -11.45
N GLU A 24 -14.12 -8.67 -12.12
CA GLU A 24 -12.79 -8.77 -11.50
C GLU A 24 -12.61 -7.75 -10.35
N ASP A 25 -13.06 -6.52 -10.56
CA ASP A 25 -13.07 -5.46 -9.53
C ASP A 25 -13.98 -5.81 -8.33
N ARG A 26 -14.99 -6.65 -8.55
CA ARG A 26 -15.93 -7.12 -7.51
C ARG A 26 -15.26 -8.06 -6.49
N LYS A 27 -14.18 -8.77 -6.84
CA LYS A 27 -13.53 -9.73 -5.93
C LYS A 27 -12.71 -9.04 -4.85
N LEU A 28 -12.09 -7.89 -5.13
CA LEU A 28 -11.37 -7.11 -4.11
C LEU A 28 -12.34 -6.52 -3.08
N LEU A 29 -13.55 -6.14 -3.51
CA LEU A 29 -14.63 -5.60 -2.67
C LEU A 29 -15.35 -6.67 -1.79
N GLN A 30 -15.15 -7.96 -2.03
CA GLN A 30 -15.87 -9.03 -1.30
C GLN A 30 -15.37 -9.29 0.12
N SER A 31 -14.09 -9.03 0.40
CA SER A 31 -13.49 -9.34 1.72
C SER A 31 -14.09 -8.47 2.83
N ALA A 32 -14.36 -7.19 2.56
CA ALA A 32 -14.99 -6.28 3.50
C ALA A 32 -16.46 -6.67 3.78
N LYS A 33 -17.23 -7.04 2.75
CA LYS A 33 -18.65 -7.45 2.89
C LYS A 33 -18.84 -8.73 3.70
N ARG A 34 -17.81 -9.58 3.78
CA ARG A 34 -17.89 -10.86 4.49
C ARG A 34 -18.01 -10.70 6.00
N TRP A 35 -17.48 -9.62 6.57
CA TRP A 35 -17.46 -9.40 8.02
C TRP A 35 -17.78 -7.94 8.39
N PRO A 36 -19.02 -7.46 8.20
CA PRO A 36 -19.38 -6.05 8.29
C PRO A 36 -19.05 -5.39 9.65
N TRP A 37 -18.98 -6.16 10.72
CA TRP A 37 -18.71 -5.70 12.09
C TRP A 37 -17.24 -5.66 12.49
N LYS A 38 -16.33 -6.09 11.61
CA LYS A 38 -14.90 -6.15 11.93
C LYS A 38 -14.21 -4.83 11.57
N ARG A 39 -13.41 -4.35 12.53
CA ARG A 39 -12.37 -3.32 12.37
C ARG A 39 -11.28 -3.89 11.46
N LEU A 40 -10.84 -3.13 10.46
CA LEU A 40 -9.87 -3.56 9.45
C LEU A 40 -8.56 -2.80 9.61
N SER A 41 -7.49 -3.42 9.14
CA SER A 41 -6.20 -2.78 8.91
C SER A 41 -5.76 -3.06 7.49
N VAL A 42 -5.12 -2.08 6.87
CA VAL A 42 -4.56 -2.21 5.52
C VAL A 42 -3.07 -1.91 5.56
N GLY A 43 -2.31 -2.45 4.63
CA GLY A 43 -0.90 -2.16 4.57
C GLY A 43 -0.25 -2.74 3.35
N GLY A 44 1.00 -2.36 3.13
CA GLY A 44 1.76 -2.85 2.00
C GLY A 44 3.23 -2.49 2.10
N HIS A 45 4.01 -3.13 1.24
CA HIS A 45 5.45 -2.95 1.14
C HIS A 45 5.81 -2.32 -0.21
N SER A 46 6.74 -1.35 -0.23
CA SER A 46 7.19 -0.69 -1.46
C SER A 46 6.02 -0.11 -2.25
N ALA A 47 5.84 -0.48 -3.52
CA ALA A 47 4.67 -0.10 -4.32
C ALA A 47 3.33 -0.55 -3.70
N GLY A 48 3.31 -1.62 -2.89
CA GLY A 48 2.13 -2.03 -2.15
C GLY A 48 1.70 -1.02 -1.08
N ALA A 49 2.65 -0.29 -0.48
CA ALA A 49 2.34 0.77 0.48
C ALA A 49 1.60 1.93 -0.20
N HIS A 50 2.03 2.27 -1.42
CA HIS A 50 1.34 3.21 -2.29
C HIS A 50 -0.11 2.76 -2.54
N LEU A 51 -0.28 1.53 -3.02
CA LEU A 51 -1.59 0.97 -3.35
C LEU A 51 -2.51 0.88 -2.12
N ALA A 52 -1.97 0.57 -0.94
CA ALA A 52 -2.73 0.53 0.30
C ALA A 52 -3.36 1.89 0.63
N ILE A 53 -2.59 2.99 0.51
CA ILE A 53 -3.10 4.34 0.69
C ILE A 53 -4.12 4.67 -0.40
N SER A 54 -3.79 4.41 -1.67
CA SER A 54 -4.68 4.74 -2.80
C SER A 54 -6.02 3.99 -2.69
N ALA A 55 -6.00 2.73 -2.25
CA ALA A 55 -7.21 1.94 -2.00
C ALA A 55 -8.02 2.52 -0.82
N LEU A 56 -7.35 2.92 0.25
CA LEU A 56 -8.01 3.53 1.41
C LEU A 56 -8.67 4.87 1.09
N LYS A 57 -8.05 5.68 0.22
CA LYS A 57 -8.64 6.95 -0.26
C LYS A 57 -9.89 6.74 -1.13
N ARG A 58 -9.96 5.64 -1.90
CA ARG A 58 -11.05 5.37 -2.84
C ARG A 58 -12.18 4.51 -2.27
N THR A 59 -11.98 3.85 -1.13
CA THR A 59 -12.99 2.93 -0.59
C THR A 59 -14.13 3.68 0.10
N MET A 60 -15.36 3.26 -0.19
CA MET A 60 -16.56 3.77 0.49
C MET A 60 -16.65 3.28 1.96
N ASP A 61 -15.89 2.24 2.30
CA ASP A 61 -15.86 1.61 3.62
C ASP A 61 -14.69 2.12 4.49
N ALA A 62 -14.13 3.31 4.21
CA ALA A 62 -12.96 3.85 4.89
C ALA A 62 -13.12 3.91 6.42
N HIS A 63 -14.36 4.18 6.89
CA HIS A 63 -14.75 4.21 8.30
C HIS A 63 -14.52 2.88 9.06
N ARG A 64 -14.30 1.77 8.35
CA ARG A 64 -14.02 0.45 8.94
C ARG A 64 -12.54 0.19 9.15
N TYR A 65 -11.68 1.00 8.56
CA TYR A 65 -10.22 0.87 8.68
C TYR A 65 -9.74 1.73 9.83
N GLU A 66 -8.88 1.14 10.64
CA GLU A 66 -8.49 1.77 11.90
C GLU A 66 -6.98 1.87 12.04
N LYS A 67 -6.26 1.18 11.15
CA LYS A 67 -4.82 1.23 11.05
C LYS A 67 -4.37 1.06 9.61
N ILE A 68 -3.35 1.81 9.22
CA ILE A 68 -2.57 1.60 8.01
C ILE A 68 -1.11 1.33 8.36
N VAL A 69 -0.52 0.30 7.74
CA VAL A 69 0.87 -0.11 7.98
C VAL A 69 1.67 -0.06 6.68
N LEU A 70 2.70 0.78 6.63
CA LEU A 70 3.47 1.08 5.43
C LEU A 70 4.92 0.61 5.62
N PHE A 71 5.38 -0.32 4.80
CA PHE A 71 6.76 -0.82 4.85
C PHE A 71 7.56 -0.29 3.65
N SER A 72 8.63 0.48 3.91
CA SER A 72 9.54 1.02 2.90
C SER A 72 8.82 1.53 1.65
N GLY A 73 7.81 2.38 1.85
CA GLY A 73 6.88 2.77 0.79
C GLY A 73 7.46 3.78 -0.20
N ILE A 74 6.88 3.80 -1.40
CA ILE A 74 7.13 4.84 -2.41
C ILE A 74 5.83 5.60 -2.68
N TYR A 75 5.86 6.92 -2.56
CA TYR A 75 4.68 7.78 -2.58
C TYR A 75 4.79 8.81 -3.70
N ASP A 76 5.97 9.39 -3.87
CA ASP A 76 6.36 10.19 -5.02
C ASP A 76 6.90 9.28 -6.13
N LEU A 77 6.19 9.29 -7.26
CA LEU A 77 6.48 8.44 -8.43
C LEU A 77 7.34 9.16 -9.48
N HIS A 78 7.56 10.48 -9.37
CA HIS A 78 8.41 11.21 -10.32
C HIS A 78 9.82 10.60 -10.46
N PRO A 79 10.50 10.19 -9.37
CA PRO A 79 11.82 9.57 -9.48
C PRO A 79 11.83 8.24 -10.25
N LEU A 80 10.66 7.59 -10.42
CA LEU A 80 10.56 6.32 -11.13
C LEU A 80 10.39 6.48 -12.64
N LEU A 81 9.98 7.65 -13.14
CA LEU A 81 9.69 7.91 -14.56
C LEU A 81 10.83 7.47 -15.49
N ASP A 82 12.07 7.81 -15.12
CA ASP A 82 13.25 7.54 -15.93
C ASP A 82 13.83 6.14 -15.73
N THR A 83 13.26 5.35 -14.82
CA THR A 83 13.73 3.99 -14.50
C THR A 83 13.09 2.93 -15.39
N TYR A 84 13.66 1.72 -15.41
CA TYR A 84 13.05 0.58 -16.11
C TYR A 84 11.64 0.27 -15.59
N ILE A 85 11.40 0.52 -14.30
CA ILE A 85 10.09 0.31 -13.67
C ILE A 85 9.09 1.29 -14.27
N GLY A 86 9.36 2.60 -14.23
CA GLY A 86 8.44 3.62 -14.75
C GLY A 86 8.09 3.46 -16.22
N LYS A 87 9.05 2.98 -17.03
CA LYS A 87 8.83 2.62 -18.44
C LYS A 87 7.90 1.42 -18.62
N ALA A 88 7.98 0.43 -17.72
CA ALA A 88 7.14 -0.78 -17.77
C ALA A 88 5.69 -0.52 -17.31
N ILE A 89 5.47 0.41 -16.38
CA ILE A 89 4.15 0.73 -15.83
C ILE A 89 3.50 1.99 -16.43
N ASN A 90 4.06 2.54 -17.51
CA ASN A 90 3.57 3.70 -18.26
C ASN A 90 3.07 4.85 -17.35
N LEU A 91 3.95 5.30 -16.45
CA LEU A 91 3.67 6.35 -15.45
C LEU A 91 3.55 7.77 -16.06
N ALA A 92 2.95 7.93 -17.24
CA ALA A 92 2.77 9.24 -17.88
C ALA A 92 2.05 10.26 -16.97
N GLU A 93 1.27 9.77 -16.01
CA GLU A 93 0.50 10.56 -15.04
C GLU A 93 1.09 10.50 -13.62
N ALA A 94 2.42 10.32 -13.47
CA ALA A 94 3.09 10.19 -12.17
C ALA A 94 2.74 11.31 -11.18
N GLU A 95 2.51 12.55 -11.67
CA GLU A 95 2.10 13.66 -10.83
C GLU A 95 0.75 13.41 -10.15
N THR A 96 -0.25 12.93 -10.92
CA THR A 96 -1.60 12.68 -10.41
C THR A 96 -1.66 11.44 -9.52
N LEU A 97 -0.80 10.46 -9.80
CA LEU A 97 -0.76 9.19 -9.07
C LEU A 97 0.08 9.28 -7.80
N SER A 98 1.00 10.25 -7.72
CA SER A 98 1.81 10.45 -6.53
C SER A 98 0.97 10.82 -5.32
N ILE A 99 1.29 10.21 -4.18
CA ILE A 99 0.67 10.52 -2.90
C ILE A 99 1.48 11.64 -2.26
N THR A 100 1.02 12.86 -2.46
CA THR A 100 1.62 14.07 -1.87
C THR A 100 1.08 14.38 -0.48
N SER A 101 -0.04 13.77 -0.09
CA SER A 101 -0.72 14.06 1.18
C SER A 101 -1.60 12.89 1.66
N LEU A 102 -1.78 12.80 2.97
CA LEU A 102 -2.70 11.86 3.65
C LEU A 102 -3.92 12.56 4.29
N ASP A 103 -4.31 13.73 3.78
CA ASP A 103 -5.32 14.61 4.39
C ASP A 103 -6.68 13.97 4.65
N GLU A 104 -7.09 13.07 3.76
CA GLU A 104 -8.39 12.39 3.80
C GLU A 104 -8.38 11.12 4.66
N ILE A 105 -7.22 10.75 5.22
CA ILE A 105 -7.04 9.54 6.02
C ILE A 105 -7.00 9.92 7.51
N SER A 106 -7.87 9.28 8.29
CA SER A 106 -8.04 9.51 9.73
C SER A 106 -7.88 8.21 10.54
N VAL A 107 -6.93 7.36 10.15
CA VAL A 107 -6.68 6.04 10.75
C VAL A 107 -5.27 5.98 11.35
N GLU A 108 -5.02 5.13 12.35
CA GLU A 108 -3.68 5.03 12.95
C GLU A 108 -2.62 4.70 11.88
N LEU A 109 -1.56 5.53 11.77
CA LEU A 109 -0.47 5.31 10.82
C LEU A 109 0.73 4.66 11.52
N LEU A 110 1.20 3.54 10.97
CA LEU A 110 2.49 2.93 11.30
C LEU A 110 3.36 2.87 10.04
N ALA A 111 4.40 3.71 9.99
CA ALA A 111 5.41 3.66 8.94
C ALA A 111 6.66 2.94 9.44
N ILE A 112 7.16 1.98 8.65
CA ILE A 112 8.32 1.15 8.96
C ILE A 112 9.28 1.23 7.78
N VAL A 113 10.54 1.56 8.04
CA VAL A 113 11.57 1.64 7.00
C VAL A 113 12.77 0.80 7.42
N GLY A 114 13.29 -0.01 6.50
CA GLY A 114 14.50 -0.78 6.76
C GLY A 114 15.72 0.12 6.97
N ALA A 115 16.57 -0.21 7.95
CA ALA A 115 17.80 0.54 8.22
C ALA A 115 18.77 0.55 7.01
N ASP A 116 18.78 -0.52 6.22
CA ASP A 116 19.62 -0.66 5.02
C ASP A 116 18.90 -0.24 3.72
N GLU A 117 17.71 0.34 3.83
CA GLU A 117 17.00 0.88 2.67
C GLU A 117 17.74 2.06 2.03
N SER A 118 17.45 2.26 0.74
CA SER A 118 18.00 3.40 0.00
C SER A 118 17.61 4.74 0.66
N PRO A 119 18.44 5.79 0.53
CA PRO A 119 18.09 7.11 1.04
C PRO A 119 16.72 7.61 0.57
N LYS A 120 16.31 7.26 -0.67
CA LYS A 120 15.04 7.69 -1.22
C LYS A 120 13.82 7.06 -0.51
N PHE A 121 13.90 5.79 -0.11
CA PHE A 121 12.82 5.16 0.67
C PHE A 121 12.68 5.79 2.06
N LYS A 122 13.80 6.16 2.68
CA LYS A 122 13.82 6.85 3.98
C LYS A 122 13.23 8.26 3.87
N GLU A 123 13.69 9.04 2.90
CA GLU A 123 13.20 10.40 2.64
C GLU A 123 11.69 10.42 2.39
N GLN A 124 11.19 9.55 1.50
CA GLN A 124 9.77 9.48 1.19
C GLN A 124 8.92 9.03 2.38
N SER A 125 9.42 8.08 3.17
CA SER A 125 8.72 7.62 4.37
C SER A 125 8.70 8.67 5.49
N GLN A 126 9.75 9.47 5.62
CA GLN A 126 9.75 10.62 6.52
C GLN A 126 8.74 11.68 6.05
N HIS A 127 8.76 12.04 4.77
CA HIS A 127 7.89 13.06 4.21
C HIS A 127 6.39 12.73 4.40
N ILE A 128 5.99 11.47 4.14
CA ILE A 128 4.60 11.07 4.30
C ILE A 128 4.16 11.11 5.77
N VAL A 129 5.06 10.77 6.69
CA VAL A 129 4.81 10.84 8.13
C VAL A 129 4.65 12.28 8.58
N GLU A 130 5.56 13.18 8.18
CA GLU A 130 5.48 14.61 8.52
C GLU A 130 4.19 15.26 8.02
N ASN A 131 3.79 14.94 6.79
CA ASN A 131 2.50 15.37 6.22
C ASN A 131 1.32 14.94 7.12
N TYR A 132 1.37 13.71 7.63
CA TYR A 132 0.35 13.16 8.53
C TYR A 132 0.39 13.79 9.95
N VAL A 133 1.57 14.04 10.53
CA VAL A 133 1.74 14.63 11.88
C VAL A 133 1.14 16.02 11.98
N SER A 134 1.29 16.84 10.93
CA SER A 134 0.89 18.26 10.91
C SER A 134 -0.59 18.52 11.25
N LYS A 135 -1.39 17.46 11.40
CA LYS A 135 -2.85 17.46 11.62
C LYS A 135 -3.30 17.04 13.03
N GLY A 136 -2.40 16.60 13.91
CA GLY A 136 -2.72 16.32 15.31
C GLY A 136 -3.41 14.98 15.61
N TYR A 137 -3.28 13.98 14.74
CA TYR A 137 -3.72 12.60 15.02
C TYR A 137 -2.69 11.82 15.85
N PRO A 138 -3.11 10.89 16.72
CA PRO A 138 -2.18 10.05 17.50
C PRO A 138 -1.34 9.16 16.57
N MET A 139 -0.03 9.14 16.81
CA MET A 139 0.94 8.46 15.94
C MET A 139 2.02 7.76 16.76
N THR A 140 2.46 6.60 16.26
CA THR A 140 3.68 5.94 16.71
C THR A 140 4.62 5.81 15.51
N MET A 141 5.66 6.64 15.46
CA MET A 141 6.80 6.44 14.55
C MET A 141 7.85 5.60 15.27
N SER A 142 8.38 4.57 14.65
CA SER A 142 9.40 3.71 15.26
C SER A 142 10.51 3.40 14.26
N ASP A 143 11.72 3.83 14.59
CA ASP A 143 12.93 3.45 13.88
C ASP A 143 13.23 1.96 14.17
N CYS A 144 13.17 1.12 13.14
CA CYS A 144 13.57 -0.28 13.27
C CYS A 144 15.09 -0.42 13.11
N TYR A 145 15.82 -0.29 14.20
CA TYR A 145 17.21 -0.74 14.28
C TYR A 145 17.23 -2.28 14.26
N LYS A 146 17.80 -2.86 13.20
CA LYS A 146 18.22 -4.27 13.05
C LYS A 146 17.47 -5.27 13.95
N ALA A 147 16.25 -5.66 13.55
CA ALA A 147 15.58 -6.79 14.17
C ALA A 147 16.31 -8.09 13.73
N LYS A 148 17.22 -8.58 14.57
CA LYS A 148 17.58 -9.99 14.56
C LYS A 148 16.27 -10.72 14.88
N ILE A 149 15.73 -11.49 13.94
CA ILE A 149 14.61 -12.39 14.22
C ILE A 149 15.13 -13.37 15.27
N ILE A 150 14.83 -13.12 16.54
CA ILE A 150 14.97 -14.12 17.58
C ILE A 150 13.61 -14.79 17.64
N SER A 151 13.52 -15.93 16.97
CA SER A 151 12.57 -16.96 17.35
C SER A 151 12.87 -17.33 18.80
N LEU A 152 11.88 -17.18 19.67
CA LEU A 152 11.75 -17.97 20.89
C LEU A 152 10.37 -18.62 20.86
#